data_AF-A0A5C5VUR6-F1
#
_entry.id   AF-A0A5C5VUR6-F1
#
_cell.length_a   1.000
_cell.length_b   1.000
_cell.length_c   1.000
_cell.angle_alpha   90.00
_cell.angle_beta   90.00
_cell.angle_gamma   90.00
#
_symmetry.space_group_name_H-M   'P 1'
#
loop_
_entity.id
_entity.type
_entity.pdbx_description
1 polymer ?
#
loop_
_entity_poly.entity_id
_entity_poly.type
_entity_poly.pdbx_seq_one_letter_code
_entity_poly.pdbx_strand_id
1 'polypeptide(L)'
;MADGGHDRGVPLKLKSDAELENTREKLRELEERYEARRGKDAVDAHVQELTLRSLKRIINQLKEEIARYEAHQPSQSEATRP
;
A
#
# COMPACT_ATOMS: atom_id res chain seq x y z
N MET A 1 6.94 20.16 -13.66
CA MET A 1 6.99 19.04 -12.70
C MET A 1 5.58 18.47 -12.64
N ALA A 2 5.35 17.37 -13.35
CA ALA A 2 4.08 16.66 -13.51
C ALA A 2 3.81 15.80 -12.24
N ASP A 3 2.61 15.40 -11.83
CA ASP A 3 1.23 15.66 -12.23
C ASP A 3 0.34 14.93 -11.19
N GLY A 4 -0.82 15.51 -10.85
CA GLY A 4 -2.04 14.74 -10.58
C GLY A 4 -2.13 13.84 -9.34
N GLY A 5 -2.37 14.42 -8.17
CA GLY A 5 -3.01 13.72 -7.05
C GLY A 5 -4.45 13.32 -7.37
N HIS A 6 -4.66 12.10 -7.87
CA HIS A 6 -5.98 11.50 -8.08
C HIS A 6 -6.27 10.39 -7.05
N ASP A 7 -6.54 10.80 -5.81
CA ASP A 7 -7.11 9.94 -4.77
C ASP A 7 -8.64 9.85 -4.91
N ARG A 8 -9.12 9.25 -6.02
CA ARG A 8 -10.53 8.83 -6.17
C ARG A 8 -10.62 7.38 -6.67
N GLY A 9 -10.49 6.44 -5.74
CA GLY A 9 -11.22 5.18 -5.74
C GLY A 9 -11.12 4.27 -6.96
N VAL A 10 -10.09 4.38 -7.80
CA VAL A 10 -9.85 3.41 -8.85
C VAL A 10 -9.24 2.16 -8.21
N PRO A 11 -9.75 0.94 -8.45
CA PRO A 11 -9.10 -0.27 -7.97
C PRO A 11 -7.68 -0.31 -8.54
N LEU A 12 -6.68 -0.23 -7.65
CA LEU A 12 -5.23 -0.20 -7.92
C LEU A 12 -4.75 -1.55 -8.46
N LYS A 13 -5.26 -1.94 -9.64
CA LYS A 13 -4.74 -3.10 -10.36
C LYS A 13 -3.37 -2.75 -10.90
N LEU A 14 -2.34 -3.30 -10.27
CA LEU A 14 -0.97 -3.27 -10.75
C LEU A 14 -0.88 -3.89 -12.14
N LYS A 15 -0.23 -3.18 -13.08
CA LYS A 15 -0.08 -3.61 -14.48
C LYS A 15 1.37 -3.77 -14.92
N SER A 16 2.30 -3.14 -14.21
CA SER A 16 3.72 -3.07 -14.59
C SER A 16 4.60 -3.05 -13.34
N ASP A 17 5.87 -3.41 -13.50
CA ASP A 17 6.86 -3.39 -12.41
C ASP A 17 7.07 -1.97 -11.84
N ALA A 18 7.00 -0.94 -12.69
CA ALA A 18 7.02 0.46 -12.25
C ALA A 18 5.82 0.83 -11.34
N GLU A 19 4.63 0.29 -11.62
CA GLU A 19 3.44 0.49 -10.76
C GLU A 19 3.59 -0.27 -9.44
N LEU A 20 4.24 -1.44 -9.47
CA LEU A 20 4.57 -2.21 -8.27
C LEU A 20 5.55 -1.45 -7.38
N GLU A 21 6.61 -0.88 -7.96
CA GLU A 21 7.58 -0.05 -7.22
C GLU A 21 6.92 1.20 -6.63
N ASN A 22 6.12 1.92 -7.41
CA ASN A 22 5.38 3.09 -6.92
C ASN A 22 4.42 2.72 -5.77
N THR A 23 3.73 1.59 -5.90
CA THR A 23 2.80 1.08 -4.87
C THR A 23 3.55 0.65 -3.61
N ARG A 24 4.75 0.06 -3.73
CA ARG A 24 5.63 -0.26 -2.61
C ARG A 24 6.15 1.00 -1.91
N GLU A 25 6.50 2.04 -2.66
CA GLU A 25 6.90 3.32 -2.09
C GLU A 25 5.74 3.97 -1.32
N LYS A 26 4.55 4.03 -1.93
CA LYS A 26 3.34 4.53 -1.30
C LYS A 26 2.96 3.73 -0.04
N LEU A 27 3.14 2.41 -0.07
CA LEU A 27 2.94 1.55 1.09
C LEU A 27 3.86 1.95 2.24
N ARG A 28 5.16 2.14 1.97
CA ARG A 28 6.14 2.56 2.99
C ARG A 28 5.79 3.91 3.59
N GLU A 29 5.41 4.89 2.77
CA GLU A 29 4.96 6.20 3.26
C GLU A 29 3.74 6.09 4.17
N LEU A 30 2.76 5.25 3.82
CA LEU A 30 1.55 5.05 4.62
C LEU A 30 1.85 4.33 5.94
N GLU A 31 2.75 3.36 5.94
CA GLU A 31 3.21 2.67 7.15
C GLU A 31 3.97 3.63 8.08
N GLU A 32 4.86 4.47 7.54
CA GLU A 32 5.55 5.49 8.33
C GLU A 32 4.55 6.49 8.96
N ARG A 33 3.57 6.97 8.18
CA ARG A 33 2.53 7.86 8.68
C ARG A 33 1.65 7.20 9.74
N TYR A 34 1.37 5.90 9.60
CA TYR A 34 0.62 5.13 10.59
C TYR A 34 1.39 5.05 11.91
N GLU A 35 2.66 4.67 11.88
CA GLU A 35 3.50 4.56 13.09
C GLU A 35 3.74 5.93 13.73
N ALA A 36 4.02 6.96 12.93
CA ALA A 36 4.18 8.34 13.40
C ALA A 36 2.91 8.90 14.07
N ARG A 37 1.72 8.45 13.65
CA ARG A 37 0.44 8.80 14.28
C ARG A 37 0.12 7.91 15.47
N ARG A 38 0.52 6.65 15.46
CA ARG A 38 0.25 5.69 16.54
C ARG A 38 1.01 6.03 17.82
N GLY A 39 2.23 6.59 17.70
CA GLY A 39 3.07 6.97 18.84
C GLY A 39 2.82 8.36 19.42
N LYS A 40 1.86 9.13 18.89
CA LYS A 40 1.53 10.48 19.38
C LYS A 40 0.24 10.45 20.17
N ASP A 41 0.21 11.13 21.32
CA ASP A 41 -1.03 11.50 21.99
C ASP A 41 -1.83 12.43 21.06
N ALA A 42 -2.98 11.97 20.58
CA ALA A 42 -3.90 12.87 19.87
C ALA A 42 -4.85 13.55 20.84
N VAL A 43 -5.09 14.82 20.54
CA VAL A 43 -6.13 15.63 21.20
C VAL A 43 -7.51 14.97 21.06
N ASP A 44 -7.76 14.31 19.93
CA ASP A 44 -9.01 13.60 19.63
C ASP A 44 -8.75 12.11 19.41
N ALA A 45 -8.84 11.31 20.48
CA ALA A 45 -8.64 9.86 20.43
C ALA A 45 -9.57 9.16 19.42
N HIS A 46 -10.81 9.61 19.28
CA HIS A 46 -11.76 9.03 18.34
C HIS A 46 -11.38 9.30 16.87
N VAL A 47 -10.99 10.53 16.55
CA VAL A 47 -10.53 10.91 15.20
C VAL A 47 -9.23 10.19 14.86
N GLN A 48 -8.32 10.06 15.82
CA GLN A 48 -7.08 9.30 15.66
C GLN A 48 -7.37 7.82 15.40
N GLU A 49 -8.26 7.19 16.16
CA GLU A 49 -8.64 5.78 15.95
C GLU A 49 -9.22 5.58 14.55
N LEU A 50 -10.17 6.42 14.12
CA LEU A 50 -10.76 6.34 12.77
C LEU A 50 -9.70 6.51 11.68
N THR A 51 -8.77 7.45 11.88
CA THR A 51 -7.67 7.69 10.95
C THR A 51 -6.74 6.48 10.85
N LEU A 52 -6.33 5.91 11.99
CA LEU A 52 -5.48 4.73 12.06
C LEU A 52 -6.17 3.50 11.45
N ARG A 53 -7.47 3.32 11.70
CA ARG A 53 -8.26 2.23 11.10
C ARG A 53 -8.37 2.38 9.59
N SER A 54 -8.59 3.60 9.08
CA SER A 54 -8.64 3.88 7.65
C SER A 54 -7.28 3.63 6.98
N LEU A 55 -6.20 4.16 7.57
CA LEU A 55 -4.83 3.94 7.10
C LEU A 55 -4.47 2.45 7.05
N LYS A 56 -4.77 1.71 8.12
CA LYS A 56 -4.54 0.26 8.19
C LYS A 56 -5.29 -0.49 7.09
N ARG A 57 -6.54 -0.08 6.79
CA ARG A 57 -7.32 -0.68 5.70
C ARG A 57 -6.63 -0.47 4.35
N ILE A 58 -6.19 0.75 4.07
CA ILE A 58 -5.50 1.09 2.82
C ILE A 58 -4.18 0.30 2.71
N ILE A 59 -3.37 0.27 3.78
CA ILE A 59 -2.13 -0.51 3.85
C ILE A 59 -2.39 -1.99 3.50
N ASN A 60 -3.43 -2.58 4.10
CA ASN A 60 -3.80 -3.97 3.81
C ASN A 60 -4.21 -4.16 2.34
N GLN A 61 -5.03 -3.27 1.78
CA GLN A 61 -5.43 -3.34 0.37
C GLN A 61 -4.22 -3.25 -0.58
N LEU A 62 -3.27 -2.36 -0.30
CA LEU A 62 -2.05 -2.24 -1.11
C LEU A 62 -1.17 -3.51 -0.99
N LYS A 63 -1.03 -4.07 0.21
CA LYS A 63 -0.32 -5.36 0.41
C LYS A 63 -0.98 -6.50 -0.35
N GLU A 64 -2.30 -6.58 -0.31
CA GLU A 64 -3.06 -7.59 -1.05
C GLU A 64 -2.92 -7.43 -2.57
N GLU A 65 -2.96 -6.21 -3.11
CA GLU A 65 -2.75 -5.97 -4.55
C GLU A 65 -1.31 -6.30 -4.97
N ILE A 66 -0.30 -5.95 -4.16
CA ILE A 66 1.10 -6.35 -4.38
C ILE A 66 1.22 -7.87 -4.43
N ALA A 67 0.72 -8.57 -3.41
CA ALA A 67 0.76 -10.02 -3.33
C ALA A 67 0.00 -10.69 -4.49
N ARG A 68 -1.15 -10.12 -4.89
CA ARG A 68 -1.92 -10.59 -6.05
C ARG A 68 -1.14 -10.42 -7.34
N TYR A 69 -0.45 -9.30 -7.53
CA TYR A 69 0.37 -9.06 -8.71
C TYR A 69 1.56 -10.02 -8.77
N GLU A 70 2.27 -10.16 -7.66
CA GLU A 70 3.41 -11.10 -7.55
C GLU A 70 2.96 -12.55 -7.78
N ALA A 71 1.77 -12.94 -7.33
CA ALA A 71 1.21 -14.27 -7.59
C ALA A 71 0.72 -14.48 -9.03
N HIS A 72 0.30 -13.42 -9.73
CA HIS A 72 -0.15 -13.48 -11.12
C HIS A 72 0.99 -13.28 -12.13
N GLN A 73 2.20 -12.90 -11.70
CA GLN A 73 3.40 -12.95 -12.53
C GLN A 73 3.74 -14.42 -12.80
N PRO A 74 3.59 -14.93 -14.04
CA PRO A 74 4.00 -16.29 -14.34
C PRO A 74 5.53 -16.37 -14.26
N SER A 75 6.01 -17.04 -13.22
CA SER A 75 7.29 -17.72 -13.11
C SER A 75 8.59 -16.89 -12.97
N GLN A 76 9.11 -16.88 -11.73
CA GLN A 76 10.56 -16.94 -11.43
C GLN A 76 10.88 -18.12 -10.48
N SER A 77 10.01 -19.14 -10.40
CA SER A 77 10.20 -20.31 -9.52
C SER A 77 9.74 -21.62 -10.16
N GLU A 78 10.07 -21.83 -11.43
CA GLU A 78 10.06 -23.17 -12.05
C GLU A 78 11.35 -23.40 -12.86
N ALA A 79 12.48 -22.98 -12.30
CA ALA A 79 13.82 -23.24 -12.86
C ALA A 79 14.74 -23.88 -11.81
N THR A 80 14.22 -24.85 -11.04
CA THR A 80 15.03 -25.85 -10.35
C THR A 80 14.15 -27.06 -10.09
N ARG A 81 13.99 -27.91 -11.09
CA ARG A 81 13.58 -29.30 -10.90
C ARG A 81 14.82 -30.16 -11.13
N PRO A 82 15.34 -30.90 -10.13
CA PRO A 82 16.38 -31.89 -10.37
C PRO A 82 15.86 -33.06 -11.22
#